data_AF-A0A970X843-F1
#
_entry.id   AF-A0A970X843-F1
#
_cell.length_a   1.000
_cell.length_b   1.000
_cell.length_c   1.000
_cell.angle_alpha   90.00
_cell.angle_beta   90.00
_cell.angle_gamma   90.00
#
_symmetry.space_group_name_H-M   'P 1'
#
loop_
_entity.id
_entity.type
_entity.pdbx_description
1 polymer ?
#
loop_
_entity_poly.entity_id
_entity_poly.type
_entity_poly.pdbx_seq_one_letter_code
_entity_poly.pdbx_strand_id
1 'polypeptide(L)'
;MKRGVGRRFAVGTAVLLAAGALAACGDDGDGGGGADAAAGTPEAEARAAFDRMRDALAAEDGAAACGELSEEANRQFAGLSTEDPPTCADGFETYLTAGDLTEDTDPTVVAIDVRGNRATVHAELDSSPGPQTARLVQEDGTWKVASWLTD
;
A
#
# COMPACT_ATOMS: atom_id res chain seq x y z
N MET A 1 -18.07 0.34 -59.69
CA MET A 1 -19.43 -0.17 -59.40
C MET A 1 -19.26 -1.25 -58.34
N LYS A 2 -19.83 -1.27 -57.14
CA LYS A 2 -21.11 -0.80 -56.58
C LYS A 2 -20.90 -0.17 -55.19
N ARG A 3 -21.78 0.77 -54.84
CA ARG A 3 -21.94 1.42 -53.52
C ARG A 3 -22.96 0.65 -52.66
N GLY A 4 -22.88 0.85 -51.34
CA GLY A 4 -23.97 0.74 -50.35
C GLY A 4 -23.35 0.82 -48.96
N VAL A 5 -23.50 1.82 -48.08
CA VAL A 5 -24.58 2.75 -47.66
C VAL A 5 -25.78 2.08 -47.00
N GLY A 6 -25.92 2.32 -45.68
CA GLY A 6 -27.11 2.16 -44.83
C GLY A 6 -26.71 1.86 -43.37
N ARG A 7 -26.50 2.80 -42.43
CA ARG A 7 -27.35 3.87 -41.82
C ARG A 7 -28.33 3.28 -40.76
N ARG A 8 -27.98 3.23 -39.45
CA ARG A 8 -28.21 4.17 -38.31
C ARG A 8 -29.34 3.72 -37.36
N PHE A 9 -29.21 4.19 -36.10
CA PHE A 9 -30.14 4.24 -34.94
C PHE A 9 -30.03 3.05 -33.94
N ALA A 10 -29.99 3.22 -32.62
CA ALA A 10 -30.20 4.39 -31.75
C ALA A 10 -29.80 4.08 -30.27
N VAL A 11 -29.52 5.15 -29.50
CA VAL A 11 -29.90 5.40 -28.09
C VAL A 11 -29.19 4.57 -27.00
N GLY A 12 -28.30 5.19 -26.21
CA GLY A 12 -28.59 5.68 -24.85
C GLY A 12 -27.57 5.01 -23.91
N THR A 13 -26.84 5.64 -23.01
CA THR A 13 -27.23 6.64 -22.02
C THR A 13 -25.96 7.39 -21.60
N ALA A 14 -26.00 8.72 -21.61
CA ALA A 14 -24.99 9.55 -20.98
C ALA A 14 -25.18 9.49 -19.47
N VAL A 15 -24.13 9.14 -18.72
CA VAL A 15 -24.04 9.42 -17.29
C VAL A 15 -22.94 10.46 -17.11
N LEU A 16 -23.37 11.71 -17.01
CA LEU A 16 -22.62 12.87 -16.56
C LEU A 16 -22.76 12.93 -15.03
N LEU A 17 -21.68 12.71 -14.29
CA LEU A 17 -21.54 12.95 -12.84
C LEU A 17 -20.03 13.08 -12.56
N ALA A 18 -19.47 14.06 -11.88
CA ALA A 18 -19.84 15.41 -11.49
C ALA A 18 -18.49 16.09 -11.20
N ALA A 19 -18.31 17.33 -11.63
CA ALA A 19 -17.16 18.13 -11.24
C ALA A 19 -17.29 18.47 -9.75
N GLY A 20 -16.33 18.01 -8.95
CA GLY A 20 -16.18 18.37 -7.54
C GLY A 20 -14.80 18.97 -7.31
N ALA A 21 -14.55 20.15 -7.88
CA ALA A 21 -13.44 20.99 -7.45
C ALA A 21 -13.88 21.71 -6.17
N LEU A 22 -13.54 21.15 -5.01
CA LEU A 22 -13.62 21.88 -3.74
C LEU A 22 -12.25 22.50 -3.45
N ALA A 23 -12.18 23.80 -3.70
CA ALA A 23 -11.25 24.66 -3.01
C ALA A 23 -11.65 24.68 -1.53
N ALA A 24 -10.80 24.16 -0.65
CA ALA A 24 -10.92 24.35 0.79
C ALA A 24 -9.79 25.29 1.23
N CYS A 25 -10.17 26.54 1.47
CA CYS A 25 -9.37 27.59 2.07
C CYS A 25 -10.09 27.99 3.37
N GLY A 26 -9.41 27.84 4.51
CA GLY A 26 -9.63 28.67 5.70
C GLY A 26 -10.65 28.24 6.76
N ASP A 27 -10.13 28.26 8.00
CA ASP A 27 -10.76 28.65 9.28
C ASP A 27 -11.51 27.62 10.15
N ASP A 28 -10.82 27.27 11.24
CA ASP A 28 -11.22 27.11 12.65
C ASP A 28 -12.61 26.57 13.01
N GLY A 29 -12.64 25.38 13.63
CA GLY A 29 -13.84 24.84 14.27
C GLY A 29 -13.63 23.49 14.94
N ASP A 30 -13.43 23.55 16.26
CA ASP A 30 -13.50 22.46 17.25
C ASP A 30 -14.67 21.49 16.99
N GLY A 31 -14.42 20.18 16.90
CA GLY A 31 -15.48 19.20 16.68
C GLY A 31 -14.98 17.77 16.56
N GLY A 32 -14.85 17.09 17.69
CA GLY A 32 -14.31 15.74 17.79
C GLY A 32 -15.15 14.63 17.14
N GLY A 33 -14.46 13.52 16.88
CA GLY A 33 -15.01 12.16 16.90
C GLY A 33 -15.67 11.67 15.61
N GLY A 34 -14.93 10.90 14.82
CA GLY A 34 -15.51 10.02 13.81
C GLY A 34 -14.42 9.30 13.03
N ALA A 35 -14.11 8.07 13.41
CA ALA A 35 -13.10 7.19 12.80
C ALA A 35 -13.37 6.85 11.31
N ASP A 36 -14.41 7.41 10.72
CA ASP A 36 -14.84 7.21 9.33
C ASP A 36 -14.44 8.34 8.37
N ALA A 37 -13.90 9.46 8.88
CA ALA A 37 -13.48 10.59 8.03
C ALA A 37 -12.15 10.36 7.28
N ALA A 38 -11.43 9.29 7.62
CA ALA A 38 -10.14 8.97 7.01
C ALA A 38 -10.27 8.05 5.76
N ALA A 39 -11.40 7.39 5.56
CA ALA A 39 -11.58 6.50 4.41
C ALA A 39 -11.49 7.30 3.09
N GLY A 40 -10.43 7.07 2.32
CA GLY A 40 -10.15 7.74 1.05
C GLY A 40 -9.14 8.89 1.11
N THR A 41 -8.43 9.09 2.23
CA THR A 41 -7.22 9.93 2.24
C THR A 41 -5.99 9.09 1.86
N PRO A 42 -4.99 9.68 1.17
CA PRO A 42 -3.74 8.98 0.89
C PRO A 42 -3.04 8.41 2.14
N GLU A 43 -3.18 9.08 3.27
CA GLU A 43 -2.63 8.65 4.56
C GLU A 43 -3.31 7.40 5.08
N ALA A 44 -4.65 7.34 5.04
CA ALA A 44 -5.39 6.16 5.46
C ALA A 44 -5.17 4.96 4.53
N GLU A 45 -5.04 5.22 3.22
CA GLU A 45 -4.72 4.16 2.26
C GLU A 45 -3.30 3.61 2.47
N ALA A 46 -2.32 4.48 2.75
CA ALA A 46 -0.96 4.09 3.10
C ALA A 46 -0.94 3.31 4.44
N ARG A 47 -1.68 3.76 5.45
CA ARG A 47 -1.86 3.04 6.72
C ARG A 47 -2.42 1.64 6.47
N ALA A 48 -3.48 1.53 5.68
CA ALA A 48 -4.11 0.26 5.37
C ALA A 48 -3.17 -0.69 4.61
N ALA A 49 -2.32 -0.18 3.71
CA ALA A 49 -1.31 -1.00 3.04
C ALA A 49 -0.23 -1.50 4.01
N PHE A 50 0.22 -0.65 4.92
CA PHE A 50 1.14 -1.05 5.98
C PHE A 50 0.51 -2.12 6.91
N ASP A 51 -0.75 -1.95 7.31
CA ASP A 51 -1.47 -2.92 8.14
C ASP A 51 -1.65 -4.27 7.43
N ARG A 52 -1.98 -4.29 6.13
CA ARG A 52 -2.07 -5.55 5.37
C ARG A 52 -0.73 -6.27 5.29
N MET A 53 0.37 -5.54 5.09
CA MET A 53 1.71 -6.13 5.12
C MET A 53 2.00 -6.71 6.50
N ARG A 54 1.76 -5.96 7.57
CA ARG A 54 1.92 -6.42 8.95
C ARG A 54 1.13 -7.69 9.23
N ASP A 55 -0.15 -7.70 8.85
CA ASP A 55 -1.04 -8.85 9.08
C ASP A 55 -0.56 -10.09 8.29
N ALA A 56 -0.02 -9.90 7.09
CA ALA A 56 0.59 -10.98 6.31
C ALA A 56 1.88 -11.51 6.96
N LEU A 57 2.73 -10.62 7.50
CA LEU A 57 3.92 -11.02 8.26
C LEU A 57 3.55 -11.81 9.51
N ALA A 58 2.56 -11.33 10.27
CA ALA A 58 2.08 -11.99 11.49
C ALA A 58 1.41 -13.35 11.21
N ALA A 59 0.81 -13.51 10.03
CA ALA A 59 0.25 -14.77 9.55
C ALA A 59 1.30 -15.71 8.91
N GLU A 60 2.56 -15.27 8.79
CA GLU A 60 3.62 -15.97 8.08
C GLU A 60 3.22 -16.31 6.62
N ASP A 61 2.37 -15.48 6.01
CA ASP A 61 1.84 -15.66 4.65
C ASP A 61 2.70 -14.88 3.64
N GLY A 62 3.74 -15.54 3.14
CA GLY A 62 4.65 -14.96 2.17
C GLY A 62 3.98 -14.54 0.86
N ALA A 63 2.92 -15.23 0.43
CA ALA A 63 2.21 -14.84 -0.79
C ALA A 63 1.43 -13.53 -0.58
N ALA A 64 0.74 -13.39 0.56
CA ALA A 64 0.08 -12.16 0.94
C ALA A 64 1.08 -11.01 1.15
N ALA A 65 2.20 -11.25 1.84
CA ALA A 65 3.23 -10.25 2.07
C ALA A 65 3.83 -9.74 0.76
N CYS A 66 4.22 -10.65 -0.15
CA CYS A 66 4.71 -10.30 -1.47
C CYS A 66 3.68 -9.54 -2.31
N GLY A 67 2.38 -9.79 -2.09
CA GLY A 67 1.28 -9.02 -2.70
C GLY A 67 1.25 -7.55 -2.29
N GLU A 68 1.74 -7.19 -1.10
CA GLU A 68 1.78 -5.81 -0.59
C GLU A 68 3.10 -5.10 -0.88
N LEU A 69 4.15 -5.84 -1.28
CA LEU A 69 5.46 -5.28 -1.63
C LEU A 69 5.44 -4.56 -2.99
N SER A 70 6.30 -3.56 -3.14
CA SER A 70 6.56 -2.93 -4.44
C SER A 70 7.23 -3.93 -5.40
N GLU A 71 7.20 -3.64 -6.70
CA GLU A 71 7.90 -4.51 -7.67
C GLU A 71 9.38 -4.67 -7.35
N GLU A 72 10.03 -3.59 -6.90
CA GLU A 72 11.45 -3.61 -6.54
C GLU A 72 11.70 -4.46 -5.29
N ALA A 73 10.89 -4.28 -4.24
CA ALA A 73 11.02 -5.06 -3.01
C ALA A 73 10.72 -6.56 -3.27
N ASN A 74 9.71 -6.87 -4.09
CA ASN A 74 9.42 -8.23 -4.55
C ASN A 74 10.63 -8.90 -5.19
N ARG A 75 11.35 -8.20 -6.08
CA ARG A 75 12.57 -8.73 -6.72
C ARG A 75 13.70 -8.95 -5.72
N GLN A 76 13.84 -8.07 -4.71
CA GLN A 76 14.85 -8.24 -3.67
C GLN A 76 14.57 -9.50 -2.84
N PHE A 77 13.33 -9.70 -2.40
CA PHE A 77 12.92 -10.91 -1.69
C PHE A 77 13.10 -12.16 -2.54
N ALA A 78 12.66 -12.15 -3.81
CA ALA A 78 12.90 -13.28 -4.71
C ALA A 78 14.40 -13.62 -4.80
N GLY A 79 15.28 -12.62 -4.81
CA GLY A 79 16.74 -12.80 -4.80
C GLY A 79 17.31 -13.46 -3.53
N LEU A 80 16.55 -13.55 -2.43
CA LEU A 80 16.92 -14.29 -1.23
C LEU A 80 16.66 -15.79 -1.36
N SER A 81 15.76 -16.19 -2.27
CA SER A 81 15.45 -17.60 -2.49
C SER A 81 16.66 -18.34 -3.07
N THR A 82 16.81 -19.59 -2.64
CA THR A 82 17.79 -20.53 -3.20
C THR A 82 17.17 -21.48 -4.24
N GLU A 83 15.86 -21.35 -4.49
CA GLU A 83 15.12 -22.14 -5.47
C GLU A 83 15.26 -21.61 -6.91
N ASP A 84 14.98 -22.48 -7.91
CA ASP A 84 15.04 -22.14 -9.33
C ASP A 84 13.75 -22.57 -10.07
N PRO A 85 12.97 -21.63 -10.63
CA PRO A 85 13.19 -20.18 -10.60
C PRO A 85 12.84 -19.58 -9.22
N PRO A 86 13.56 -18.54 -8.77
CA PRO A 86 13.30 -17.92 -7.48
C PRO A 86 11.97 -17.16 -7.50
N THR A 87 11.13 -17.36 -6.48
CA THR A 87 9.94 -16.54 -6.24
C THR A 87 10.07 -15.72 -4.97
N CYS A 88 9.30 -14.62 -4.88
CA CYS A 88 9.27 -13.79 -3.68
C CYS A 88 8.80 -14.59 -2.45
N ALA A 89 7.82 -15.49 -2.62
CA ALA A 89 7.31 -16.31 -1.53
C ALA A 89 8.39 -17.23 -0.94
N ASP A 90 9.20 -17.87 -1.78
CA ASP A 90 10.29 -18.75 -1.33
C ASP A 90 11.40 -17.94 -0.62
N GLY A 91 11.68 -16.74 -1.11
CA GLY A 91 12.61 -15.82 -0.47
C GLY A 91 12.11 -15.31 0.88
N PHE A 92 10.80 -15.09 0.99
CA PHE A 92 10.14 -14.74 2.24
C PHE A 92 10.19 -15.89 3.25
N GLU A 93 9.93 -17.14 2.82
CA GLU A 93 10.09 -18.33 3.66
C GLU A 93 11.54 -18.49 4.16
N THR A 94 12.52 -18.23 3.28
CA THR A 94 13.94 -18.21 3.65
C THR A 94 14.22 -17.16 4.74
N TYR A 95 13.64 -15.97 4.60
CA TYR A 95 13.79 -14.87 5.55
C TYR A 95 13.10 -15.16 6.90
N LEU A 96 11.91 -15.76 6.90
CA LEU A 96 11.25 -16.26 8.12
C LEU A 96 12.08 -17.34 8.82
N THR A 97 12.60 -18.31 8.06
CA THR A 97 13.40 -19.42 8.61
C THR A 97 14.71 -18.94 9.23
N ALA A 98 15.27 -17.83 8.73
CA ALA A 98 16.44 -17.19 9.32
C ALA A 98 16.16 -16.53 10.69
N GLY A 99 14.89 -16.33 11.04
CA GLY A 99 14.47 -15.71 12.30
C GLY A 99 14.51 -14.18 12.29
N ASP A 100 14.74 -13.56 11.13
CA ASP A 100 14.87 -12.11 11.00
C ASP A 100 13.53 -11.34 11.16
N LEU A 101 12.38 -12.02 11.17
CA LEU A 101 11.05 -11.39 11.26
C LEU A 101 10.32 -11.57 12.59
N THR A 102 10.74 -12.50 13.45
CA THR A 102 9.88 -13.00 14.54
C THR A 102 9.69 -12.05 15.73
N GLU A 103 10.46 -10.97 15.83
CA GLU A 103 10.41 -10.06 16.99
C GLU A 103 9.70 -8.72 16.72
N ASP A 104 9.32 -8.43 15.47
CA ASP A 104 8.94 -7.07 15.04
C ASP A 104 7.67 -7.00 14.16
N THR A 105 6.74 -7.94 14.37
CA THR A 105 5.50 -8.04 13.58
C THR A 105 4.32 -7.20 14.08
N ASP A 106 4.41 -6.56 15.25
CA ASP A 106 3.35 -5.66 15.75
C ASP A 106 3.87 -4.25 16.10
N PRO A 107 4.36 -3.49 15.11
CA PRO A 107 4.77 -2.10 15.28
C PRO A 107 3.59 -1.19 15.67
N THR A 108 3.81 -0.29 16.62
CA THR A 108 2.88 0.81 16.91
C THR A 108 3.18 1.99 15.98
N VAL A 109 2.26 2.31 15.07
CA VAL A 109 2.43 3.49 14.19
C VAL A 109 2.21 4.78 14.95
N VAL A 110 3.21 5.66 14.90
CA VAL A 110 3.23 6.95 15.59
C VAL A 110 2.91 8.10 14.63
N ALA A 111 3.36 8.02 13.38
CA ALA A 111 3.10 9.04 12.36
C ALA A 111 3.14 8.46 10.95
N ILE A 112 2.44 9.10 10.03
CA ILE A 112 2.51 8.83 8.59
C ILE A 112 2.68 10.13 7.83
N ASP A 113 3.76 10.24 7.06
CA ASP A 113 4.07 11.38 6.23
C ASP A 113 3.85 11.03 4.75
N VAL A 114 2.79 11.57 4.13
CA VAL A 114 2.51 11.37 2.70
C VAL A 114 3.02 12.54 1.87
N ARG A 115 3.78 12.25 0.81
CA ARG A 115 4.30 13.23 -0.16
C ARG A 115 4.11 12.73 -1.58
N GLY A 116 3.01 13.15 -2.20
CA GLY A 116 2.66 12.72 -3.55
C GLY A 116 2.41 11.20 -3.59
N ASN A 117 3.21 10.48 -4.39
CA ASN A 117 3.12 9.03 -4.55
C ASN A 117 4.03 8.24 -3.59
N ARG A 118 4.47 8.84 -2.49
CA ARG A 118 5.33 8.22 -1.48
C ARG A 118 4.76 8.48 -0.10
N ALA A 119 4.90 7.52 0.79
CA ALA A 119 4.59 7.68 2.21
C ALA A 119 5.70 7.11 3.07
N THR A 120 5.96 7.74 4.21
CA THR A 120 6.83 7.21 5.25
C THR A 120 5.97 6.92 6.47
N VAL A 121 5.99 5.69 6.94
CA VAL A 121 5.35 5.28 8.20
C VAL A 121 6.43 5.26 9.26
N HIS A 122 6.21 6.03 10.32
CA HIS A 122 7.04 6.03 11.52
C HIS A 122 6.37 5.13 12.56
N ALA A 123 7.09 4.13 13.03
CA ALA A 123 6.60 3.17 13.98
C ALA A 123 7.57 2.93 15.14
N GLU A 124 7.04 2.54 16.28
CA GLU A 124 7.81 2.07 17.44
C GLU A 124 7.68 0.56 17.54
N LEU A 125 8.80 -0.11 17.84
CA LEU A 125 8.88 -1.54 18.11
C LEU A 125 9.27 -1.73 19.58
N ASP A 126 8.62 -2.65 20.29
CA ASP A 126 8.98 -2.97 21.68
C ASP A 126 10.40 -3.55 21.77
N SER A 127 10.85 -4.23 20.71
CA SER A 127 12.13 -4.93 20.61
C SER A 127 13.31 -3.99 20.29
N SER A 128 13.05 -2.81 19.73
CA SER A 128 14.09 -1.88 19.27
C SER A 128 13.88 -0.45 19.78
N PRO A 129 14.84 0.13 20.52
CA PRO A 129 14.72 1.49 21.02
C PRO A 129 14.95 2.51 19.89
N GLY A 130 13.88 3.11 19.39
CA GLY A 130 13.94 4.23 18.44
C GLY A 130 12.84 4.15 17.38
N PRO A 131 12.49 5.27 16.73
CA PRO A 131 11.49 5.28 15.67
C PRO A 131 12.02 4.54 14.44
N GLN A 132 11.34 3.47 14.07
CA GLN A 132 11.58 2.71 12.85
C GLN A 132 10.77 3.28 11.70
N THR A 133 11.27 3.10 10.48
CA THR A 133 10.60 3.65 9.29
C THR A 133 10.30 2.58 8.25
N ALA A 134 9.04 2.51 7.82
CA ALA A 134 8.66 1.81 6.60
C ALA A 134 8.37 2.82 5.50
N ARG A 135 8.79 2.50 4.27
CA ARG A 135 8.57 3.37 3.11
C ARG A 135 7.58 2.71 2.18
N LEU A 136 6.58 3.48 1.77
CA LEU A 136 5.57 3.05 0.82
C LEU A 136 5.63 3.91 -0.43
N VAL A 137 5.30 3.31 -1.55
CA VAL A 137 5.20 3.94 -2.87
C VAL A 137 3.86 3.57 -3.48
N GLN A 138 3.25 4.52 -4.19
CA GLN A 138 2.04 4.23 -4.95
C GLN A 138 2.42 3.75 -6.34
N GLU A 139 2.08 2.51 -6.66
CA GLU A 139 2.27 1.84 -7.96
C GLU A 139 0.90 1.50 -8.53
N ASP A 140 0.60 1.97 -9.75
CA ASP A 140 -0.69 1.76 -10.43
C ASP A 140 -1.92 2.13 -9.58
N GLY A 141 -1.80 3.16 -8.76
CA GLY A 141 -2.87 3.63 -7.86
C GLY A 141 -3.03 2.82 -6.58
N THR A 142 -2.16 1.84 -6.32
CA THR A 142 -2.15 1.03 -5.10
C THR A 142 -0.90 1.33 -4.29
N TRP A 143 -1.04 1.52 -2.98
CA TRP A 143 0.10 1.66 -2.08
C TRP A 143 0.80 0.32 -1.87
N LYS A 144 2.12 0.32 -2.03
CA LYS A 144 3.01 -0.82 -1.91
C LYS A 144 4.15 -0.51 -0.94
N VAL A 145 4.56 -1.49 -0.16
CA VAL A 145 5.70 -1.39 0.75
C VAL A 145 7.00 -1.54 -0.04
N ALA A 146 7.79 -0.47 -0.08
CA ALA A 146 9.11 -0.45 -0.75
C ALA A 146 10.25 -0.82 0.20
N SER A 147 10.12 -0.54 1.50
CA SER A 147 11.04 -1.01 2.53
C SER A 147 10.30 -1.21 3.85
N TRP A 148 10.66 -2.26 4.58
CA TRP A 148 10.08 -2.60 5.87
C TRP A 148 11.00 -2.14 7.01
N LEU A 149 10.43 -1.40 7.97
CA LEU A 149 11.00 -0.99 9.26
C LEU A 149 12.52 -1.02 9.37
N THR A 150 13.15 0.04 8.86
CA THR A 150 14.58 0.29 8.98
C THR A 150 14.85 1.49 9.89
N ASP A 151 15.95 1.42 10.66
CA ASP A 151 16.54 2.53 11.43
C ASP A 151 17.10 3.64 10.53
#